data_AF-A0A016TAY5-F1
#
_entry.id   AF-A0A016TAY5-F1
#
_cell.length_a   1.000
_cell.length_b   1.000
_cell.length_c   1.000
_cell.angle_alpha   90.00
_cell.angle_beta   90.00
_cell.angle_gamma   90.00
#
_symmetry.space_group_name_H-M   'P 1'
#
loop_
_entity.id
_entity.type
_entity.pdbx_description
1 polymer ?
#
loop_
_entity_poly.entity_id
_entity_poly.type
_entity_poly.pdbx_seq_one_letter_code
_entity_poly.pdbx_strand_id
1 'polypeptide(L)'
;MTRGVQVLCCIVQLLMIYSESGSLSMFWFLLYSILCGYNLFHLSKRWYYNIDGRYDLKQFVRESEPTVRVQYGSAIFTPTLMGLIIFCTIELQNGLVHSIFKLATIVQLLLAVGQLTLEFYEVYVKGN
;
A
#
# COMPACT_ATOMS: atom_id res chain seq x y z
N MET A 1 -9.44 -11.06 3.68
CA MET A 1 -9.95 -10.05 4.63
C MET A 1 -8.97 -8.91 4.90
N THR A 2 -7.66 -9.17 5.05
CA THR A 2 -6.61 -8.16 5.30
C THR A 2 -6.58 -7.01 4.28
N ARG A 3 -6.76 -7.29 2.99
CA ARG A 3 -6.73 -6.27 1.93
C ARG A 3 -7.90 -5.27 1.99
N GLY A 4 -9.09 -5.71 2.43
CA GLY A 4 -10.23 -4.81 2.61
C GLY A 4 -9.98 -3.77 3.70
N VAL A 5 -9.32 -4.17 4.80
CA VAL A 5 -8.90 -3.25 5.86
C VAL A 5 -7.84 -2.27 5.35
N GLN A 6 -6.87 -2.73 4.55
CA GLN A 6 -5.88 -1.84 3.93
C GLN A 6 -6.52 -0.81 2.99
N VAL A 7 -7.53 -1.21 2.20
CA VAL A 7 -8.32 -0.30 1.34
C VAL A 7 -9.02 0.75 2.20
N LEU A 8 -9.67 0.35 3.30
CA LEU A 8 -10.30 1.28 4.23
C LEU A 8 -9.30 2.28 4.81
N CYS A 9 -8.11 1.82 5.22
CA CYS A 9 -7.04 2.70 5.69
C CYS A 9 -6.63 3.72 4.62
N CYS A 10 -6.51 3.30 3.35
CA CYS A 10 -6.17 4.21 2.25
C CYS A 10 -7.27 5.24 1.97
N ILE A 11 -8.55 4.86 2.13
CA ILE A 11 -9.67 5.81 2.04
C ILE A 11 -9.59 6.83 3.18
N VAL A 12 -9.34 6.39 4.42
CA VAL A 12 -9.16 7.30 5.57
C VAL A 12 -7.99 8.26 5.33
N GLN A 13 -6.87 7.79 4.80
CA GLN A 13 -5.73 8.65 4.45
C GLN A 13 -6.13 9.78 3.48
N LEU A 14 -6.85 9.46 2.40
CA LEU A 14 -7.32 10.45 1.44
C LEU A 14 -8.33 11.44 2.07
N LEU A 15 -9.22 10.97 2.93
CA LEU A 15 -10.16 11.84 3.65
C LEU A 15 -9.43 12.81 4.58
N MET A 16 -8.36 12.35 5.25
CA MET A 16 -7.54 13.23 6.11
C MET A 16 -6.79 14.28 5.28
N ILE A 17 -6.19 13.90 4.15
CA ILE A 17 -5.57 14.86 3.22
C ILE A 17 -6.60 15.88 2.71
N TYR A 18 -7.81 15.43 2.36
CA TYR A 18 -8.88 16.32 1.91
C TYR A 18 -9.36 17.27 3.00
N SER A 19 -9.51 16.78 4.24
CA SER A 19 -9.89 17.61 5.39
C SER A 19 -8.90 18.73 5.67
N GLU A 20 -7.66 18.56 5.23
CA GLU A 20 -6.57 19.52 5.40
C GLU A 20 -6.19 20.27 4.10
N SER A 21 -7.01 20.12 3.06
CA SER A 21 -6.78 20.78 1.76
C SER A 21 -6.68 22.31 1.85
N GLY A 22 -7.30 22.93 2.86
CA GLY A 22 -7.26 24.39 3.07
C GLY A 22 -5.94 24.92 3.64
N SER A 23 -5.12 24.09 4.29
CA SER A 23 -3.81 24.49 4.83
C SER A 23 -2.64 24.01 3.98
N LEU A 24 -2.85 23.02 3.11
CA LEU A 24 -1.86 22.52 2.17
C LEU A 24 -1.77 23.44 0.93
N SER A 25 -0.55 23.62 0.41
CA SER A 25 -0.40 24.19 -0.93
C SER A 25 -0.97 23.23 -1.98
N MET A 26 -1.43 23.76 -3.11
CA MET A 26 -1.96 22.94 -4.21
C MET A 26 -0.99 21.84 -4.65
N PHE A 27 0.31 22.14 -4.68
CA PHE A 27 1.34 21.17 -5.04
C PHE A 27 1.40 19.99 -4.05
N TRP A 28 1.47 20.27 -2.74
CA TRP A 28 1.53 19.23 -1.72
C TRP A 28 0.24 18.43 -1.64
N PHE A 29 -0.92 19.10 -1.75
CA PHE A 29 -2.21 18.44 -1.81
C PHE A 29 -2.30 17.43 -2.97
N LEU A 30 -1.87 17.82 -4.18
CA LEU A 30 -1.85 16.93 -5.33
C LEU A 30 -0.85 15.78 -5.15
N LEU A 31 0.38 16.07 -4.71
CA LEU A 31 1.40 15.04 -4.48
C LEU A 31 0.90 13.98 -3.49
N TYR A 32 0.39 14.42 -2.35
CA TYR A 32 -0.13 13.53 -1.30
C TYR A 32 -1.33 12.72 -1.79
N SER A 33 -2.26 13.36 -2.50
CA SER A 33 -3.43 12.69 -3.08
C SER A 33 -3.05 11.66 -4.13
N ILE A 34 -2.04 11.92 -4.96
CA ILE A 34 -1.55 10.97 -5.97
C ILE A 34 -0.88 9.77 -5.30
N LEU A 35 -0.04 9.98 -4.29
CA LEU A 35 0.63 8.88 -3.57
C LEU A 35 -0.38 7.95 -2.88
N CYS A 36 -1.30 8.52 -2.09
CA CYS A 36 -2.36 7.74 -1.43
C CYS A 36 -3.35 7.14 -2.44
N GLY A 37 -3.71 7.89 -3.49
CA GLY A 37 -4.60 7.43 -4.56
C GLY A 37 -4.03 6.26 -5.35
N TYR A 38 -2.73 6.29 -5.67
CA TYR A 38 -2.04 5.17 -6.31
C TYR A 38 -2.04 3.92 -5.44
N ASN A 39 -1.73 4.05 -4.14
CA ASN A 39 -1.77 2.92 -3.21
C ASN A 39 -3.19 2.34 -3.08
N LEU A 40 -4.20 3.21 -2.98
CA LEU A 40 -5.61 2.83 -2.97
C LEU A 40 -5.99 2.08 -4.26
N PHE A 41 -5.65 2.62 -5.43
CA PHE A 41 -5.94 1.99 -6.71
C PHE A 41 -5.31 0.59 -6.82
N HIS A 42 -4.03 0.49 -6.47
CA HIS A 42 -3.30 -0.78 -6.50
C HIS A 42 -3.93 -1.83 -5.58
N LEU A 43 -4.22 -1.47 -4.33
CA LEU A 43 -4.86 -2.37 -3.36
C LEU A 43 -6.29 -2.74 -3.76
N SER A 44 -7.08 -1.77 -4.22
CA SER A 44 -8.47 -1.98 -4.65
C SER A 44 -8.55 -2.92 -5.84
N LYS A 45 -7.67 -2.75 -6.85
CA LYS A 45 -7.58 -3.68 -7.98
C LYS A 45 -7.28 -5.11 -7.51
N ARG A 46 -6.28 -5.28 -6.64
CA ARG A 46 -5.90 -6.61 -6.13
C ARG A 46 -6.97 -7.23 -5.23
N TRP A 47 -7.74 -6.42 -4.54
CA TRP A 47 -8.86 -6.89 -3.73
C TRP A 47 -10.07 -7.28 -4.60
N TYR A 48 -10.45 -6.43 -5.55
CA TYR A 48 -11.59 -6.67 -6.45
C TYR A 48 -11.40 -7.91 -7.33
N TYR A 49 -10.22 -8.08 -7.92
CA TYR A 49 -9.91 -9.23 -8.76
C TYR A 49 -9.40 -10.45 -7.98
N ASN A 50 -9.40 -10.40 -6.64
CA ASN A 50 -8.90 -11.48 -5.77
C ASN A 50 -7.52 -12.04 -6.21
N ILE A 51 -6.59 -11.14 -6.58
CA ILE A 51 -5.28 -11.52 -7.14
C ILE A 51 -4.44 -12.24 -6.09
N ASP A 52 -4.03 -13.48 -6.32
CA ASP A 52 -3.21 -14.20 -5.35
C ASP A 52 -1.75 -13.69 -5.35
N GLY A 53 -1.27 -13.19 -4.20
CA GLY A 53 0.10 -12.73 -4.06
C GLY A 53 1.13 -13.86 -4.06
N ARG A 54 0.73 -15.08 -3.67
CA ARG A 54 1.60 -16.27 -3.76
C ARG A 54 1.92 -16.62 -5.21
N TYR A 55 0.94 -16.46 -6.10
CA TYR A 55 1.15 -16.71 -7.53
C TYR A 55 2.19 -15.74 -8.09
N ASP A 56 2.02 -14.45 -7.82
CA ASP A 56 2.98 -13.43 -8.23
C ASP A 56 4.37 -13.72 -7.65
N LEU A 57 4.46 -14.15 -6.39
CA LEU A 57 5.73 -14.49 -5.73
C LEU A 57 6.43 -15.67 -6.39
N LYS A 58 5.69 -16.72 -6.75
CA LYS A 58 6.24 -17.86 -7.50
C LYS A 58 6.77 -17.42 -8.86
N GLN A 59 6.03 -16.56 -9.58
CA GLN A 59 6.49 -16.03 -10.86
C GLN A 59 7.71 -15.13 -10.71
N PHE A 60 7.76 -14.29 -9.66
CA PHE A 60 8.93 -13.47 -9.35
C PHE A 60 10.21 -14.30 -9.12
N VAL A 61 10.08 -15.51 -8.59
CA VAL A 61 11.21 -16.41 -8.33
C VAL A 61 11.57 -17.25 -9.56
N ARG A 62 10.56 -17.68 -10.33
CA ARG A 62 10.72 -18.62 -11.44
C ARG A 62 11.13 -17.95 -12.75
N GLU A 63 10.62 -16.74 -13.02
CA GLU A 63 10.82 -16.08 -14.31
C GLU A 63 12.27 -15.64 -14.49
N SER A 64 12.85 -16.03 -15.64
CA SER A 64 14.21 -15.70 -16.02
C SER A 64 14.32 -14.34 -16.70
N GLU A 65 13.23 -13.86 -17.34
CA GLU A 65 13.21 -12.57 -18.01
C GLU A 65 13.11 -11.44 -16.98
N PRO A 66 14.09 -10.51 -16.93
CA PRO A 66 14.17 -9.49 -15.88
C PRO A 66 13.00 -8.50 -15.92
N THR A 67 12.47 -8.18 -17.10
CA THR A 67 11.33 -7.29 -17.30
C THR A 67 10.07 -7.83 -16.65
N VAL A 68 9.73 -9.09 -16.93
CA VAL A 68 8.58 -9.82 -16.38
C VAL A 68 8.74 -10.00 -14.87
N ARG A 69 9.96 -10.34 -14.44
CA ARG A 69 10.29 -10.49 -13.01
C ARG A 69 10.06 -9.19 -12.23
N VAL A 70 10.50 -8.03 -12.76
CA VAL A 70 10.26 -6.74 -12.12
C VAL A 70 8.77 -6.40 -12.02
N GLN A 71 7.96 -6.76 -13.02
CA GLN A 71 6.52 -6.54 -12.98
C GLN A 71 5.87 -7.29 -11.79
N TYR A 72 6.15 -8.59 -11.64
CA TYR A 72 5.63 -9.36 -10.50
C TYR A 72 6.18 -8.86 -9.16
N GLY A 73 7.48 -8.56 -9.09
CA GLY A 73 8.10 -8.00 -7.89
C GLY A 73 7.43 -6.69 -7.47
N SER A 74 7.26 -5.76 -8.40
CA SER A 74 6.59 -4.48 -8.13
C SER A 74 5.17 -4.68 -7.61
N ALA A 75 4.39 -5.61 -8.19
CA ALA A 75 3.03 -5.87 -7.77
C ALA A 75 2.92 -6.42 -6.32
N ILE A 76 3.94 -7.14 -5.86
CA ILE A 76 4.00 -7.70 -4.50
C ILE A 76 4.48 -6.63 -3.49
N PHE A 77 5.54 -5.90 -3.82
CA PHE A 77 6.18 -4.95 -2.90
C PHE A 77 5.50 -3.58 -2.85
N THR A 78 4.67 -3.22 -3.84
CA THR A 78 4.02 -1.90 -3.92
C THR A 78 3.28 -1.49 -2.64
N PRO A 79 2.39 -2.30 -2.04
CA PRO A 79 1.67 -1.88 -0.83
C PRO A 79 2.57 -1.53 0.35
N THR A 80 3.71 -2.22 0.48
CA THR A 80 4.69 -2.00 1.54
C THR A 80 5.55 -0.77 1.25
N LEU A 81 6.07 -0.66 0.03
CA LEU A 81 6.90 0.48 -0.38
C LEU A 81 6.10 1.79 -0.38
N MET A 82 4.88 1.77 -0.94
CA MET A 82 4.01 2.93 -0.93
C MET A 82 3.57 3.30 0.49
N GLY A 83 3.22 2.32 1.34
CA GLY A 83 2.90 2.58 2.74
C GLY A 83 4.05 3.26 3.49
N LEU A 84 5.29 2.83 3.25
CA LEU A 84 6.49 3.42 3.84
C LEU A 84 6.77 4.84 3.31
N ILE A 85 6.65 5.05 1.99
CA ILE A 85 6.80 6.37 1.38
C ILE A 85 5.75 7.33 1.97
N ILE A 86 4.48 6.93 2.02
CA ILE A 86 3.38 7.72 2.59
C ILE A 86 3.66 8.06 4.06
N PHE A 87 4.14 7.08 4.85
CA PHE A 87 4.48 7.29 6.25
C PHE A 87 5.58 8.34 6.46
N CYS A 88 6.64 8.29 5.64
CA CYS A 88 7.80 9.17 5.77
C CYS A 88 7.60 10.55 5.15
N THR A 89 6.76 10.68 4.13
CA THR A 89 6.65 11.92 3.32
C THR A 89 5.48 12.80 3.69
N ILE A 90 4.37 12.23 4.15
CA ILE A 90 3.15 12.98 4.38
C ILE A 90 3.10 13.43 5.83
N GLU A 91 3.15 14.75 6.01
CA GLU A 91 2.96 15.42 7.28
C GLU A 91 1.84 16.45 7.17
N LEU A 92 0.88 16.30 8.07
CA LEU A 92 -0.31 17.12 8.20
C LEU A 92 -0.12 18.07 9.40
N GLN A 93 -0.56 19.32 9.30
CA GLN A 93 -0.36 20.37 10.30
C GLN A 93 -1.36 20.25 11.47
N ASN A 94 -2.59 19.80 11.21
CA ASN A 94 -3.59 19.61 12.26
C ASN A 94 -3.30 18.34 13.07
N GLY A 95 -3.02 18.48 14.37
CA GLY A 95 -2.60 17.36 15.23
C GLY A 95 -3.57 16.17 15.27
N LEU A 96 -4.89 16.40 15.25
CA LEU A 96 -5.88 15.32 15.26
C LEU A 96 -5.91 14.60 13.90
N VAL A 97 -5.97 15.37 12.81
CA VAL A 97 -5.98 14.84 11.44
C VAL A 97 -4.69 14.07 11.16
N HIS A 98 -3.55 14.64 11.56
CA HIS A 98 -2.24 14.01 11.48
C HIS A 98 -2.20 12.68 12.24
N SER A 99 -2.72 12.64 13.46
CA SER A 99 -2.70 11.42 14.28
C SER A 99 -3.55 10.30 13.65
N ILE A 100 -4.74 10.62 13.16
CA ILE A 100 -5.61 9.66 12.46
C ILE A 100 -4.93 9.17 11.17
N PHE A 101 -4.33 10.08 10.41
CA PHE A 101 -3.60 9.75 9.19
C PHE A 101 -2.42 8.82 9.45
N LYS A 102 -1.59 9.12 10.46
CA LYS A 102 -0.43 8.28 10.83
C LYS A 102 -0.89 6.92 11.34
N LEU A 103 -1.95 6.86 12.16
CA LEU A 103 -2.50 5.58 12.62
C LEU A 103 -3.00 4.73 11.46
N ALA A 104 -3.78 5.31 10.53
CA ALA A 104 -4.25 4.59 9.35
C ALA A 104 -3.08 4.08 8.49
N THR A 105 -2.02 4.88 8.35
CA THR A 105 -0.80 4.48 7.63
C THR A 105 -0.04 3.36 8.33
N ILE A 106 0.12 3.42 9.65
CA ILE A 106 0.76 2.35 10.43
C ILE A 106 -0.02 1.06 10.29
N VAL A 107 -1.34 1.08 10.44
CA VAL A 107 -2.18 -0.11 10.30
C VAL A 107 -2.07 -0.68 8.88
N GLN A 108 -2.16 0.17 7.85
CA GLN A 108 -1.99 -0.27 6.46
C GLN A 108 -0.63 -0.92 6.23
N LEU A 109 0.45 -0.31 6.73
CA LEU A 109 1.82 -0.81 6.59
C LEU A 109 2.03 -2.14 7.32
N LEU A 110 1.55 -2.26 8.55
CA LEU A 110 1.63 -3.52 9.33
C LEU A 110 0.88 -4.65 8.62
N LEU A 111 -0.30 -4.37 8.06
CA LEU A 111 -1.04 -5.36 7.29
C LEU A 111 -0.35 -5.73 5.97
N ALA A 112 0.30 -4.77 5.30
CA ALA A 112 1.06 -5.02 4.09
C ALA A 112 2.29 -5.89 4.38
N VAL A 113 3.06 -5.56 5.42
CA VAL A 113 4.21 -6.36 5.87
C VAL A 113 3.76 -7.75 6.31
N GLY A 114 2.72 -7.85 7.14
CA GLY A 114 2.20 -9.14 7.59
C GLY A 114 1.72 -10.03 6.45
N GLN A 115 1.01 -9.45 5.47
CA GLN A 115 0.58 -10.20 4.28
C GLN A 115 1.77 -10.67 3.45
N LEU A 116 2.77 -9.81 3.23
CA LEU A 116 3.99 -10.15 2.53
C LEU A 116 4.71 -11.31 3.23
N THR A 117 4.92 -11.22 4.55
CA THR A 117 5.58 -12.28 5.33
C THR A 117 4.83 -13.61 5.25
N LEU A 118 3.49 -13.59 5.31
CA LEU A 118 2.68 -14.81 5.16
C LEU A 118 2.79 -15.40 3.75
N GLU A 119 2.75 -14.57 2.70
CA GLU A 119 2.90 -15.02 1.31
C GLU A 119 4.28 -15.68 1.12
N PHE A 120 5.36 -15.11 1.67
CA PHE A 120 6.70 -15.71 1.65
C PHE A 120 6.76 -17.02 2.44
N TYR A 121 6.20 -17.05 3.65
CA TYR A 121 6.18 -18.26 4.47
C TYR A 121 5.44 -19.42 3.76
N GLU A 122 4.30 -19.15 3.14
CA GLU A 122 3.52 -20.16 2.43
C GLU A 122 4.25 -20.71 1.20
N VAL A 123 4.93 -19.86 0.44
CA VAL A 123 5.64 -20.29 -0.78
C VAL A 123 6.92 -21.05 -0.44
N TYR A 124 7.73 -20.57 0.51
CA TYR A 124 9.07 -21.13 0.77
C TYR A 124 9.10 -22.22 1.83
N VAL A 125 8.22 -22.17 2.83
CA VAL A 125 8.24 -23.14 3.95
C VAL A 125 7.17 -24.20 3.77
N LYS A 126 5.93 -23.79 3.47
CA LYS A 126 4.82 -24.73 3.28
C LYS A 126 4.87 -25.41 1.91
N GLY A 127 5.54 -24.82 0.92
CA GLY A 127 5.64 -25.33 -0.44
C GLY A 127 4.30 -25.29 -1.20
N ASN A 128 3.38 -24.43 -0.77
CA ASN A 128 2.02 -24.36 -1.28
C ASN A 128 1.89 -23.39 -2.44
#